data_AF-A0A352FKP5-F1
#
_entry.id   AF-A0A352FKP5-F1
#
_cell.length_a   1.000
_cell.length_b   1.000
_cell.length_c   1.000
_cell.angle_alpha   90.00
_cell.angle_beta   90.00
_cell.angle_gamma   90.00
#
_symmetry.space_group_name_H-M   'P 1'
#
loop_
_entity.id
_entity.type
_entity.pdbx_description
1 polymer ?
#
loop_
_entity_poly.entity_id
_entity_poly.type
_entity_poly.pdbx_seq_one_letter_code
_entity_poly.pdbx_strand_id
1 'polypeptide(L)'
;MPQTLFAATMPKYTAFMRDLQEVSRGVVVNTPGWQQKLSDNQQQFAEAWANRPEFKAIYDGMSNTDFVNTLYANAGIVVTQTDRDTLVSRLDTANETRAAALLDVASNAAFRQSEQNGAFVLMEYFGYLRRDPNTTPDSDLSGYNFWLNKLNQFGGNYVDAEMVRAFIISSEYRQRFGQ
;
A
#
# COMPACT_ATOMS: atom_id res chain seq x y z
N MET A 1 -7.84 0.16 -29.15
CA MET A 1 -6.83 -0.02 -28.08
C MET A 1 -7.28 0.78 -26.88
N PRO A 2 -7.59 0.17 -25.72
CA PRO A 2 -7.75 0.91 -24.48
C PRO A 2 -6.53 0.72 -23.56
N GLN A 3 -5.89 1.85 -23.28
CA GLN A 3 -5.41 2.31 -21.98
C GLN A 3 -4.59 1.33 -21.13
N THR A 4 -3.27 1.52 -21.17
CA THR A 4 -2.36 1.14 -20.09
C THR A 4 -2.77 1.88 -18.82
N LEU A 5 -3.61 1.25 -18.00
CA LEU A 5 -3.67 1.55 -16.58
C LEU A 5 -2.24 1.36 -16.05
N PHE A 6 -1.64 2.40 -15.48
CA PHE A 6 -0.44 2.24 -14.69
C PHE A 6 -0.82 1.35 -13.50
N ALA A 7 -0.66 0.04 -13.64
CA ALA A 7 -0.81 -0.86 -12.52
C ALA A 7 0.16 -0.39 -11.44
N ALA A 8 -0.36 -0.12 -10.23
CA ALA A 8 0.48 0.09 -9.07
C ALA A 8 1.48 -1.08 -9.00
N THR A 9 2.78 -0.77 -9.07
CA THR A 9 3.79 -1.81 -9.00
C THR A 9 3.80 -2.38 -7.60
N MET A 10 3.76 -3.72 -7.48
CA MET A 10 3.81 -4.40 -6.18
C MET A 10 4.97 -3.86 -5.32
N PRO A 11 4.73 -3.51 -4.04
CA PRO A 11 5.79 -3.06 -3.16
C PRO A 11 6.95 -4.05 -3.12
N LYS A 12 8.18 -3.52 -3.03
CA LYS A 12 9.39 -4.32 -2.92
C LYS A 12 9.87 -4.38 -1.48
N TYR A 13 10.34 -5.53 -1.03
CA TYR A 13 10.73 -5.81 0.36
C TYR A 13 11.65 -4.73 0.91
N THR A 14 12.78 -4.46 0.25
CA THR A 14 13.75 -3.48 0.74
C THR A 14 13.17 -2.07 0.84
N ALA A 15 12.42 -1.63 -0.17
CA ALA A 15 11.80 -0.31 -0.18
C ALA A 15 10.71 -0.20 0.88
N PHE A 16 9.87 -1.23 1.01
CA PHE A 16 8.82 -1.31 2.00
C PHE A 16 9.37 -1.27 3.42
N MET A 17 10.40 -2.06 3.73
CA MET A 17 10.98 -2.10 5.07
C MET A 17 11.63 -0.76 5.46
N ARG A 18 12.28 -0.08 4.51
CA ARG A 18 12.79 1.28 4.72
C ARG A 18 11.65 2.26 5.00
N ASP A 19 10.62 2.25 4.17
CA ASP A 19 9.50 3.18 4.29
C ASP A 19 8.69 2.91 5.58
N LEU A 20 8.57 1.65 6.00
CA LEU A 20 7.97 1.26 7.29
C LEU A 20 8.76 1.80 8.49
N GLN A 21 10.10 1.81 8.43
CA GLN A 21 10.93 2.38 9.49
C GLN A 21 10.70 3.90 9.64
N GLU A 22 10.48 4.62 8.54
CA GLU A 22 10.15 6.05 8.59
C GLU A 22 8.77 6.27 9.23
N VAL A 23 7.74 5.54 8.76
CA VAL A 23 6.36 5.70 9.25
C VAL A 23 6.23 5.30 10.72
N SER A 24 6.96 4.28 11.17
CA SER A 24 6.91 3.79 12.57
C SER A 24 7.88 4.51 13.52
N ARG A 25 8.72 5.43 13.02
CA ARG A 25 9.79 6.06 13.82
C ARG A 25 9.25 6.73 15.08
N GLY A 26 9.69 6.23 16.23
CA GLY A 26 9.32 6.79 17.54
C GLY A 26 7.85 6.57 17.94
N VAL A 27 7.12 5.72 17.21
CA VAL A 27 5.75 5.33 17.58
C VAL A 27 5.82 4.17 18.58
N VAL A 28 5.28 4.39 19.78
CA VAL A 28 5.06 3.33 20.77
C VAL A 28 3.57 3.29 21.08
N VAL A 29 2.88 2.27 20.55
CA VAL A 29 1.43 2.11 20.69
C VAL A 29 1.05 2.06 22.17
N ASN A 30 -0.11 2.63 22.50
CA ASN A 30 -0.64 2.74 23.87
C ASN A 30 0.13 3.68 24.81
N THR A 31 1.06 4.48 24.29
CA THR A 31 1.72 5.58 25.04
C THR A 31 1.03 6.92 24.73
N PRO A 32 0.86 7.86 25.68
CA PRO A 32 0.25 9.15 25.38
C PRO A 32 0.83 9.84 24.14
N GLY A 33 -0.03 10.24 23.20
CA GLY A 33 0.38 10.93 21.96
C GLY A 33 0.79 10.04 20.78
N TRP A 34 0.74 8.70 20.91
CA TRP A 34 1.21 7.80 19.84
C TRP A 34 0.44 7.95 18.51
N GLN A 35 -0.87 8.20 18.56
CA GLN A 35 -1.68 8.39 17.35
C GLN A 35 -1.27 9.65 16.60
N GLN A 36 -1.02 10.75 17.31
CA GLN A 36 -0.54 11.99 16.71
C GLN A 36 0.84 11.76 16.08
N LYS A 37 1.74 11.09 16.81
CA LYS A 37 3.07 10.78 16.29
C LYS A 37 3.03 9.94 15.01
N LEU A 38 2.13 8.95 14.95
CA LEU A 38 1.91 8.16 13.74
C LEU A 38 1.35 9.01 12.60
N SER A 39 0.36 9.87 12.89
CA SER A 39 -0.22 10.78 11.90
C SER A 39 0.81 11.74 11.32
N ASP A 40 1.66 12.34 12.16
CA ASP A 40 2.75 13.23 11.73
C ASP A 40 3.74 12.49 10.82
N ASN A 41 4.12 11.25 11.20
CA ASN A 41 5.03 10.44 10.39
C ASN A 41 4.41 10.09 9.02
N GLN A 42 3.10 9.78 8.96
CA GLN A 42 2.39 9.51 7.72
C GLN A 42 2.34 10.74 6.80
N GLN A 43 2.09 11.92 7.36
CA GLN A 43 2.11 13.18 6.61
C GLN A 43 3.49 13.46 6.03
N GLN A 44 4.55 13.36 6.84
CA GLN A 44 5.93 13.54 6.38
C GLN A 44 6.31 12.53 5.30
N PHE A 45 5.87 11.28 5.44
CA PHE A 45 6.08 10.26 4.41
C PHE A 45 5.37 10.62 3.10
N ALA A 46 4.11 11.06 3.16
CA ALA A 46 3.36 11.48 1.98
C ALA A 46 4.00 12.70 1.30
N GLU A 47 4.52 13.66 2.07
CA GLU A 47 5.26 14.82 1.55
C GLU A 47 6.55 14.39 0.86
N ALA A 48 7.33 13.50 1.48
CA ALA A 48 8.55 12.95 0.88
C ALA A 48 8.23 12.17 -0.40
N TRP A 49 7.13 11.42 -0.41
CA TRP A 49 6.66 10.68 -1.58
C TRP A 49 6.26 11.61 -2.73
N ALA A 50 5.44 12.63 -2.45
CA ALA A 50 5.03 13.61 -3.44
C ALA A 50 6.20 14.45 -3.99
N ASN A 51 7.30 14.51 -3.24
CA ASN A 51 8.52 15.20 -3.67
C ASN A 51 9.45 14.38 -4.58
N ARG A 52 9.19 13.07 -4.76
CA ARG A 52 10.05 12.23 -5.60
C ARG A 52 9.97 12.65 -7.09
N PRO A 53 11.09 12.60 -7.84
CA PRO A 53 11.11 13.03 -9.24
C PRO A 53 10.08 12.33 -10.12
N GLU A 54 9.88 11.03 -9.92
CA GLU A 54 8.90 10.23 -10.67
C GLU A 54 7.45 10.64 -10.37
N PHE A 55 7.14 11.04 -9.13
CA PHE A 55 5.81 11.53 -8.78
C PHE A 55 5.57 12.88 -9.46
N LYS A 56 6.51 13.81 -9.30
CA LYS A 56 6.44 15.15 -9.91
C LYS A 56 6.31 15.10 -11.43
N ALA A 57 7.09 14.24 -12.08
CA ALA A 57 7.05 14.07 -13.54
C ALA A 57 5.66 13.68 -14.07
N ILE A 58 4.87 12.96 -13.27
CA ILE A 58 3.50 12.55 -13.62
C ILE A 58 2.51 13.64 -13.24
N TYR A 59 2.58 14.14 -12.00
CA TYR A 59 1.48 14.88 -11.40
C TYR A 59 1.63 16.41 -11.48
N ASP A 60 2.84 16.98 -11.49
CA ASP A 60 3.03 18.44 -11.37
C ASP A 60 2.39 19.22 -12.52
N GLY A 61 2.32 18.63 -13.72
CA GLY A 61 1.67 19.23 -14.89
C GLY A 61 0.13 19.13 -14.90
N MET A 62 -0.48 18.39 -13.97
CA MET A 62 -1.94 18.21 -13.92
C MET A 62 -2.65 19.38 -13.25
N SER A 63 -3.89 19.65 -13.64
CA SER A 63 -4.79 20.47 -12.82
C SER A 63 -5.15 19.74 -11.51
N ASN A 64 -5.66 20.46 -10.50
CA ASN A 64 -6.12 19.81 -9.26
C ASN A 64 -7.25 18.82 -9.53
N THR A 65 -8.13 19.13 -10.49
CA THR A 65 -9.19 18.23 -10.93
C THR A 65 -8.62 16.95 -11.55
N ASP A 66 -7.69 17.07 -12.48
CA ASP A 66 -7.10 15.90 -13.16
C ASP A 66 -6.26 15.06 -12.20
N PHE A 67 -5.55 15.71 -11.28
CA PHE A 67 -4.81 15.06 -10.20
C PHE A 67 -5.73 14.17 -9.36
N VAL A 68 -6.83 14.74 -8.83
CA VAL A 68 -7.79 13.99 -8.00
C VAL A 68 -8.46 12.85 -8.77
N ASN A 69 -8.88 13.09 -10.03
CA ASN A 69 -9.47 12.03 -10.85
C ASN A 69 -8.46 10.90 -11.11
N THR A 70 -7.20 11.24 -11.37
CA THR A 70 -6.13 10.26 -11.59
C THR A 70 -5.86 9.44 -10.34
N LEU A 71 -5.83 10.05 -9.15
CA LEU A 71 -5.67 9.32 -7.90
C LEU A 71 -6.80 8.31 -7.68
N TYR A 72 -8.07 8.72 -7.86
CA TYR A 72 -9.20 7.81 -7.70
C TYR A 72 -9.22 6.69 -8.76
N ALA A 73 -8.86 7.00 -10.00
CA ALA A 73 -8.74 6.01 -11.06
C ALA A 73 -7.64 4.97 -10.75
N ASN A 74 -6.48 5.42 -10.27
CA ASN A 74 -5.38 4.54 -9.87
C ASN A 74 -5.73 3.68 -8.65
N ALA A 75 -6.50 4.23 -7.71
CA ALA A 75 -7.02 3.49 -6.56
C ALA A 75 -8.15 2.52 -6.93
N GLY A 76 -8.69 2.57 -8.15
CA GLY A 76 -9.79 1.71 -8.58
C GLY A 76 -11.07 1.92 -7.78
N ILE A 77 -11.23 3.06 -7.10
CA ILE A 77 -12.40 3.37 -6.28
C ILE A 77 -13.32 4.34 -7.01
N VAL A 78 -14.62 4.06 -6.95
CA VAL A 78 -15.67 4.97 -7.42
C VAL A 78 -16.13 5.80 -6.23
N VAL A 79 -15.96 7.10 -6.31
CA VAL A 79 -16.42 8.06 -5.29
C VAL A 79 -17.60 8.87 -5.80
N THR A 80 -18.35 9.47 -4.87
CA THR A 80 -19.43 10.39 -5.26
C THR A 80 -18.85 11.67 -5.87
N GLN A 81 -19.64 12.33 -6.73
CA GLN A 81 -19.26 13.63 -7.30
C GLN A 81 -18.96 14.65 -6.19
N THR A 82 -19.76 14.64 -5.12
CA THR A 82 -19.58 15.52 -3.96
C THR A 82 -18.25 15.31 -3.25
N ASP A 83 -17.85 14.05 -2.98
CA ASP A 83 -16.57 13.77 -2.30
C ASP A 83 -15.39 14.19 -3.16
N ARG A 84 -15.48 13.92 -4.46
CA ARG A 84 -14.48 14.33 -5.44
C ARG A 84 -14.33 15.85 -5.51
N ASP A 85 -15.43 16.58 -5.64
CA ASP A 85 -15.41 18.04 -5.73
C ASP A 85 -14.97 18.70 -4.42
N THR A 86 -15.26 18.07 -3.28
CA THR A 86 -14.77 18.51 -1.98
C THR A 86 -13.24 18.45 -1.94
N LEU A 87 -12.62 17.34 -2.35
CA LEU A 87 -11.16 17.21 -2.36
C LEU A 87 -10.51 18.20 -3.35
N VAL A 88 -11.10 18.39 -4.52
CA VAL A 88 -10.65 19.41 -5.50
C VAL A 88 -10.71 20.81 -4.88
N SER A 89 -11.82 21.17 -4.23
CA SER A 89 -11.98 22.48 -3.60
C SER A 89 -10.94 22.74 -2.51
N ARG A 90 -10.56 21.72 -1.72
CA ARG A 90 -9.51 21.85 -0.70
C ARG A 90 -8.13 22.10 -1.31
N LEU A 91 -7.84 21.52 -2.46
CA LEU A 91 -6.61 21.80 -3.22
C LEU A 91 -6.64 23.21 -3.85
N ASP A 92 -7.77 23.62 -4.45
CA ASP A 92 -7.90 24.93 -5.10
C ASP A 92 -7.81 26.09 -4.11
N THR A 93 -8.28 25.89 -2.88
CA THR A 93 -8.21 26.86 -1.79
C THR A 93 -6.91 26.80 -0.99
N ALA A 94 -5.96 25.94 -1.39
CA ALA A 94 -4.71 25.66 -0.67
C ALA A 94 -4.89 25.27 0.81
N ASN A 95 -6.06 24.73 1.16
CA ASN A 95 -6.33 24.15 2.48
C ASN A 95 -5.67 22.77 2.64
N GLU A 96 -5.44 22.06 1.54
CA GLU A 96 -4.71 20.80 1.48
C GLU A 96 -3.60 20.84 0.44
N THR A 97 -2.52 20.10 0.70
CA THR A 97 -1.45 19.86 -0.27
C THR A 97 -1.78 18.63 -1.13
N ARG A 98 -1.10 18.48 -2.27
CA ARG A 98 -1.20 17.24 -3.07
C ARG A 98 -0.74 15.99 -2.31
N ALA A 99 0.20 16.15 -1.38
CA ALA A 99 0.61 15.08 -0.47
C ALA A 99 -0.52 14.68 0.49
N ALA A 100 -1.23 15.67 1.06
CA ALA A 100 -2.39 15.40 1.90
C ALA A 100 -3.51 14.71 1.11
N ALA A 101 -3.83 15.19 -0.09
CA ALA A 101 -4.82 14.56 -0.96
C ALA A 101 -4.43 13.12 -1.36
N LEU A 102 -3.14 12.85 -1.61
CA LEU A 102 -2.64 11.49 -1.84
C LEU A 102 -2.88 10.60 -0.61
N LEU A 103 -2.57 11.11 0.59
CA LEU A 103 -2.76 10.37 1.84
C LEU A 103 -4.24 10.11 2.14
N ASP A 104 -5.12 11.06 1.83
CA ASP A 104 -6.57 10.92 1.94
C ASP A 104 -7.10 9.77 1.07
N VAL A 105 -6.70 9.75 -0.21
CA VAL A 105 -7.08 8.68 -1.14
C VAL A 105 -6.52 7.32 -0.68
N ALA A 106 -5.25 7.28 -0.26
CA ALA A 106 -4.64 6.06 0.28
C ALA A 106 -5.31 5.58 1.58
N SER A 107 -5.92 6.50 2.32
CA SER A 107 -6.67 6.24 3.56
C SER A 107 -8.16 6.01 3.31
N ASN A 108 -8.61 5.94 2.06
CA ASN A 108 -9.98 5.63 1.75
C ASN A 108 -10.31 4.19 2.18
N ALA A 109 -11.45 4.00 2.85
CA ALA A 109 -11.85 2.71 3.38
C ALA A 109 -12.06 1.64 2.30
N ALA A 110 -12.64 2.01 1.15
CA ALA A 110 -12.86 1.08 0.04
C ALA A 110 -11.54 0.63 -0.58
N PHE A 111 -10.58 1.56 -0.74
CA PHE A 111 -9.25 1.25 -1.24
C PHE A 111 -8.48 0.32 -0.29
N ARG A 112 -8.47 0.62 1.02
CA ARG A 112 -7.85 -0.27 2.00
C ARG A 112 -8.48 -1.66 1.99
N GLN A 113 -9.79 -1.74 1.81
CA GLN A 113 -10.50 -3.00 1.75
C GLN A 113 -10.13 -3.82 0.50
N SER A 114 -9.95 -3.18 -0.67
CA SER A 114 -9.52 -3.88 -1.89
C SER A 114 -8.08 -4.37 -1.81
N GLU A 115 -7.20 -3.63 -1.13
CA GLU A 115 -5.79 -3.98 -0.98
C GLU A 115 -5.51 -4.97 0.17
N GLN A 116 -6.45 -5.14 1.11
CA GLN A 116 -6.23 -5.87 2.36
C GLN A 116 -5.65 -7.28 2.15
N ASN A 117 -6.27 -8.09 1.30
CA ASN A 117 -5.84 -9.48 1.09
C ASN A 117 -4.50 -9.56 0.37
N GLY A 118 -4.29 -8.72 -0.65
CA GLY A 118 -3.01 -8.67 -1.37
C GLY A 118 -1.86 -8.23 -0.47
N ALA A 119 -2.09 -7.18 0.31
CA ALA A 119 -1.14 -6.70 1.31
C ALA A 119 -0.85 -7.76 2.38
N PHE A 120 -1.87 -8.49 2.85
CA PHE A 120 -1.70 -9.57 3.83
C PHE A 120 -0.77 -10.67 3.29
N VAL A 121 -1.02 -11.16 2.08
CA VAL A 121 -0.14 -12.16 1.44
C VAL A 121 1.27 -11.63 1.29
N LEU A 122 1.43 -10.37 0.89
CA LEU A 122 2.76 -9.75 0.75
C LEU A 122 3.50 -9.69 2.11
N MET A 123 2.79 -9.43 3.21
CA MET A 123 3.37 -9.43 4.55
C MET A 123 3.84 -10.81 4.99
N GLU A 124 3.25 -11.91 4.51
CA GLU A 124 3.77 -13.25 4.76
C GLU A 124 5.16 -13.44 4.14
N TYR A 125 5.34 -13.01 2.89
CA TYR A 125 6.64 -13.03 2.21
C TYR A 125 7.67 -12.12 2.90
N PHE A 126 7.27 -10.91 3.28
CA PHE A 126 8.19 -9.95 3.90
C PHE A 126 8.56 -10.35 5.33
N GLY A 127 7.59 -10.76 6.14
CA GLY A 127 7.77 -11.10 7.54
C GLY A 127 8.50 -12.42 7.75
N TYR A 128 8.07 -13.48 7.06
CA TYR A 128 8.64 -14.82 7.26
C TYR A 128 9.82 -15.10 6.34
N LEU A 129 9.73 -14.72 5.05
CA LEU A 129 10.76 -15.08 4.05
C LEU A 129 11.76 -13.95 3.76
N ARG A 130 11.48 -12.72 4.19
CA ARG A 130 12.35 -11.54 4.01
C ARG A 130 12.79 -11.32 2.57
N ARG A 131 11.89 -11.48 1.61
CA ARG A 131 12.17 -11.31 0.16
C ARG A 131 10.92 -10.91 -0.62
N ASP A 132 11.13 -10.50 -1.87
CA ASP A 132 10.03 -10.30 -2.82
C ASP A 132 9.46 -11.64 -3.30
N PRO A 133 8.13 -11.75 -3.53
CA PRO A 133 7.52 -13.00 -3.97
C PRO A 133 8.02 -13.49 -5.33
N ASN A 134 8.50 -12.58 -6.19
CA ASN A 134 8.98 -12.89 -7.55
C ASN A 134 10.51 -12.92 -7.68
N THR A 135 11.22 -13.14 -6.58
CA THR A 135 12.68 -13.26 -6.55
C THR A 135 13.10 -14.64 -6.08
N THR A 136 14.34 -15.03 -6.43
CA THR A 136 14.91 -16.36 -6.14
C THR A 136 14.59 -16.80 -4.71
N PRO A 137 14.10 -18.04 -4.51
CA PRO A 137 14.05 -19.16 -5.47
C PRO A 137 12.97 -19.08 -6.57
N ASP A 138 12.02 -18.15 -6.46
CA ASP A 138 10.98 -17.96 -7.47
C ASP A 138 11.46 -17.05 -8.62
N SER A 139 10.70 -17.01 -9.72
CA SER A 139 10.95 -16.13 -10.87
C SER A 139 9.73 -15.34 -11.32
N ASP A 140 8.58 -15.56 -10.69
CA ASP A 140 7.30 -14.95 -11.05
C ASP A 140 6.39 -14.82 -9.82
N LEU A 141 5.14 -14.37 -10.03
CA LEU A 141 4.14 -14.20 -8.97
C LEU A 141 3.22 -15.41 -8.80
N SER A 142 3.55 -16.59 -9.33
CA SER A 142 2.67 -17.76 -9.27
C SER A 142 2.33 -18.16 -7.83
N GLY A 143 3.32 -18.20 -6.93
CA GLY A 143 3.12 -18.47 -5.50
C GLY A 143 2.27 -17.41 -4.81
N TYR A 144 2.55 -16.12 -5.06
CA TYR A 144 1.74 -15.02 -4.54
C TYR A 144 0.28 -15.12 -5.00
N ASN A 145 0.05 -15.33 -6.29
CA ASN A 145 -1.29 -15.44 -6.87
C ASN A 145 -2.04 -16.68 -6.35
N PHE A 146 -1.34 -17.80 -6.15
CA PHE A 146 -1.92 -18.98 -5.51
C PHE A 146 -2.45 -18.66 -4.12
N TRP A 147 -1.62 -18.02 -3.29
CA TRP A 147 -1.99 -17.65 -1.92
C TRP A 147 -3.11 -16.61 -1.87
N LEU A 148 -3.06 -15.58 -2.71
CA LEU A 148 -4.11 -14.58 -2.83
C LEU A 148 -5.45 -15.21 -3.23
N ASN A 149 -5.43 -16.09 -4.24
CA ASN A 149 -6.64 -16.81 -4.66
C ASN A 149 -7.19 -17.70 -3.55
N LYS A 150 -6.32 -18.42 -2.82
CA LYS A 150 -6.73 -19.24 -1.68
C LYS A 150 -7.36 -18.38 -0.59
N LEU A 151 -6.73 -17.27 -0.20
CA LEU A 151 -7.26 -16.36 0.81
C LEU A 151 -8.63 -15.79 0.42
N ASN A 152 -8.79 -15.40 -0.85
CA ASN A 152 -10.06 -14.94 -1.38
C ASN A 152 -11.15 -16.02 -1.34
N GLN A 153 -10.82 -17.28 -1.64
CA GLN A 153 -11.77 -18.41 -1.56
C GLN A 153 -12.29 -18.63 -0.13
N PHE A 154 -11.48 -18.32 0.89
CA PHE A 154 -11.88 -18.38 2.30
C PHE A 154 -12.35 -17.03 2.85
N GLY A 155 -12.73 -16.09 1.97
CA GLY A 155 -13.30 -14.80 2.39
C GLY A 155 -12.36 -13.93 3.22
N GLY A 156 -11.04 -14.07 3.06
CA GLY A 156 -10.04 -13.38 3.87
C GLY A 156 -9.70 -14.10 5.18
N ASN A 157 -10.28 -15.26 5.47
CA ASN A 157 -9.92 -16.03 6.65
C ASN A 157 -8.59 -16.76 6.45
N TYR A 158 -7.50 -16.18 6.96
CA TYR A 158 -6.16 -16.75 6.86
C TYR A 158 -5.97 -18.07 7.63
N VAL A 159 -6.82 -18.33 8.65
CA VAL A 159 -6.81 -19.58 9.42
C VAL A 159 -7.33 -20.71 8.55
N ASP A 160 -8.50 -20.52 7.93
CA ASP A 160 -9.10 -21.52 7.04
C ASP A 160 -8.28 -21.70 5.75
N ALA A 161 -7.64 -20.62 5.27
CA ALA A 161 -6.68 -20.69 4.18
C ALA A 161 -5.35 -21.39 4.56
N GLU A 162 -5.14 -21.72 5.84
CA GLU A 162 -3.90 -22.27 6.42
C GLU A 162 -2.63 -21.48 6.06
N MET A 163 -2.78 -20.18 5.77
CA MET A 163 -1.74 -19.41 5.09
C MET A 163 -0.50 -19.22 5.95
N VAL A 164 -0.66 -18.60 7.12
CA VAL A 164 0.45 -18.31 8.04
C VAL A 164 1.22 -19.58 8.41
N ARG A 165 0.47 -20.66 8.69
CA ARG A 165 1.06 -21.97 8.99
C ARG A 165 1.92 -22.46 7.84
N ALA A 166 1.45 -22.36 6.60
CA ALA A 166 2.18 -22.82 5.42
C ALA A 166 3.51 -22.09 5.21
N PHE A 167 3.57 -20.78 5.49
CA PHE A 167 4.83 -20.02 5.42
C PHE A 167 5.82 -20.47 6.49
N ILE A 168 5.38 -20.65 7.75
CA ILE A 168 6.25 -21.08 8.86
C ILE A 168 6.77 -22.51 8.67
N ILE A 169 5.95 -23.43 8.15
CA ILE A 169 6.39 -24.83 7.95
C ILE A 169 7.07 -25.06 6.59
N SER A 170 7.14 -24.04 5.73
CA SER A 170 7.76 -24.15 4.42
C SER A 170 9.21 -24.62 4.52
N SER A 171 9.65 -25.37 3.51
CA SER A 171 11.04 -25.80 3.40
C SER A 171 11.99 -24.60 3.42
N GLU A 172 11.65 -23.52 2.71
CA GLU A 172 12.44 -22.30 2.67
C GLU A 172 12.59 -21.67 4.06
N TYR A 173 11.49 -21.44 4.78
CA TYR A 173 11.56 -20.85 6.11
C TYR A 173 12.39 -21.71 7.06
N ARG A 174 12.15 -23.03 7.07
CA ARG A 174 12.88 -23.96 7.94
C ARG A 174 14.37 -24.00 7.63
N GLN A 175 14.76 -24.03 6.35
CA GLN A 175 16.16 -24.06 5.93
C GLN A 175 16.90 -22.76 6.26
N ARG A 176 16.21 -21.61 6.22
CA ARG A 176 16.83 -20.30 6.44
C ARG A 176 16.79 -19.85 7.91
N PHE A 177 15.75 -20.22 8.66
CA PHE A 177 15.44 -19.61 9.96
C PHE A 177 14.97 -20.59 11.06
N GLY A 178 14.66 -21.85 10.74
CA GLY A 178 13.99 -22.79 11.65
C GLY A 178 14.90 -23.54 12.63
N GLN A 179 15.76 -22.82 13.36
CA GLN A 179 16.56 -23.39 14.45
C GLN A 179 15.68 -23.85 15.63
#